data_AF-A0A7S1X8E0-F1
#
_entry.id   AF-A0A7S1X8E0-F1
#
_cell.length_a   1.000
_cell.length_b   1.000
_cell.length_c   1.000
_cell.angle_alpha   90.00
_cell.angle_beta   90.00
_cell.angle_gamma   90.00
#
_symmetry.space_group_name_H-M   'P 1'
#
loop_
_entity.id
_entity.type
_entity.pdbx_description
1 polymer ?
#
loop_
_entity_poly.entity_id
_entity_poly.type
_entity_poly.pdbx_seq_one_letter_code
_entity_poly.pdbx_strand_id
1 'polypeptide(L)'
;MLQPHVLLWQTARPLLGGVLGLFNKLRPTSGSAVAWTFLNVWLFTAAHRRRRHARFLAMCQSMHDLDEHTLSVLLGHLPMWIKDGDYESVRWLNDGIRTMWPHINKMVCSLLKNQLEPLINDEMPDNVSKVSFYTLNLGSM
;
A
#
# COMPACT_ATOMS: atom_id res chain seq x y z
N MET A 1 -47.27 -26.40 6.29
CA MET A 1 -46.04 -25.81 6.86
C MET A 1 -44.97 -25.75 5.77
N LEU A 2 -44.69 -24.57 5.21
CA LEU A 2 -43.58 -24.37 4.26
C LEU A 2 -42.55 -23.41 4.89
N GLN A 3 -41.28 -23.81 4.88
CA GLN A 3 -40.20 -23.07 5.53
C GLN A 3 -39.78 -21.80 4.76
N PRO A 4 -39.47 -20.68 5.45
CA PRO A 4 -39.25 -19.36 4.85
C PRO A 4 -38.01 -19.27 3.94
N HIS A 5 -37.05 -20.19 4.06
CA HIS A 5 -35.84 -20.17 3.23
C HIS A 5 -36.11 -20.53 1.75
N VAL A 6 -37.17 -21.29 1.47
CA VAL A 6 -37.51 -21.75 0.10
C VAL A 6 -38.11 -20.60 -0.72
N LEU A 7 -38.82 -19.68 -0.07
CA LEU A 7 -39.51 -18.56 -0.69
C LEU A 7 -38.53 -17.48 -1.19
N LEU A 8 -37.44 -17.26 -0.44
CA LEU A 8 -36.36 -16.34 -0.82
C LEU A 8 -35.62 -16.80 -2.09
N TRP A 9 -35.44 -18.11 -2.27
CA TRP A 9 -34.83 -18.65 -3.48
C TRP A 9 -35.76 -18.58 -4.70
N GLN A 10 -37.09 -18.60 -4.51
CA GLN A 10 -38.05 -18.48 -5.61
C GLN A 10 -38.17 -17.05 -6.15
N THR A 11 -38.02 -16.03 -5.30
CA THR A 11 -38.06 -14.61 -5.73
C THR A 11 -36.71 -14.11 -6.26
N ALA A 12 -35.60 -14.67 -5.77
CA ALA A 12 -34.26 -14.32 -6.26
C ALA A 12 -33.97 -14.86 -7.66
N ARG A 13 -34.52 -16.02 -8.03
CA ARG A 13 -34.26 -16.71 -9.31
C ARG A 13 -34.68 -15.92 -10.57
N PRO A 14 -35.86 -15.28 -10.64
CA PRO A 14 -36.24 -14.47 -11.81
C PRO A 14 -35.52 -13.12 -11.84
N LEU A 15 -35.19 -12.52 -10.70
CA LEU A 15 -34.42 -11.26 -10.63
C LEU A 15 -32.98 -11.47 -11.12
N LEU A 16 -32.31 -12.53 -10.66
CA LEU A 16 -30.98 -12.90 -11.15
C LEU A 16 -31.01 -13.22 -12.64
N GLY A 17 -32.04 -13.95 -13.12
CA GLY A 17 -32.23 -14.23 -14.54
C GLY A 17 -32.46 -12.98 -15.39
N GLY A 18 -33.20 -12.00 -14.87
CA GLY A 18 -33.43 -10.71 -15.54
C GLY A 18 -32.19 -9.84 -15.63
N VAL A 19 -31.39 -9.76 -14.55
CA VAL A 19 -30.12 -9.04 -14.54
C VAL A 19 -29.10 -9.72 -15.46
N LEU A 20 -28.99 -11.06 -15.42
CA LEU A 20 -28.13 -11.83 -16.32
C LEU A 20 -28.55 -11.69 -17.79
N GLY A 21 -29.85 -11.67 -18.07
CA GLY A 21 -30.39 -11.49 -19.43
C GLY A 21 -30.12 -10.09 -19.98
N LEU A 22 -30.28 -9.05 -19.16
CA LEU A 22 -29.93 -7.68 -19.54
C LEU A 22 -28.43 -7.54 -19.80
N PHE A 23 -27.61 -8.19 -18.96
CA PHE A 23 -26.15 -8.21 -19.09
C PHE A 23 -25.68 -8.92 -20.36
N ASN A 24 -26.34 -10.04 -20.73
CA ASN A 24 -26.03 -10.77 -21.96
C ASN A 24 -26.48 -10.00 -23.21
N LYS A 25 -27.54 -9.19 -23.11
CA LYS A 25 -28.06 -8.33 -24.20
C LYS A 25 -27.22 -7.07 -24.43
N LEU A 26 -26.52 -6.59 -23.40
CA LEU A 26 -25.59 -5.45 -23.47
C LEU A 26 -24.16 -5.85 -23.87
N ARG A 27 -23.93 -7.12 -24.22
CA ARG A 27 -22.62 -7.62 -24.62
C ARG A 27 -22.27 -7.12 -26.02
N PRO A 28 -21.15 -6.39 -26.23
CA PRO A 28 -20.77 -5.92 -27.55
C PRO A 28 -20.44 -7.11 -28.47
N THR A 29 -21.03 -7.13 -29.66
CA THR A 29 -21.00 -8.26 -30.62
C THR A 29 -19.67 -8.38 -31.39
N SER A 30 -18.69 -7.51 -31.16
CA SER A 30 -17.39 -7.53 -31.85
C SER A 30 -16.24 -7.21 -30.89
N GLY A 31 -15.26 -8.13 -30.81
CA GLY A 31 -13.84 -7.94 -30.44
C GLY A 31 -13.45 -7.30 -29.10
N SER A 32 -14.30 -6.54 -28.43
CA SER A 32 -13.94 -5.65 -27.31
C SER A 32 -14.34 -6.22 -25.95
N ALA A 33 -14.47 -7.54 -25.83
CA ALA A 33 -14.86 -8.20 -24.57
C ALA A 33 -13.92 -7.81 -23.41
N VAL A 34 -12.64 -7.62 -23.71
CA VAL A 34 -11.61 -7.18 -22.76
C VAL A 34 -11.84 -5.73 -22.32
N ALA A 35 -12.14 -4.81 -23.24
CA ALA A 35 -12.43 -3.42 -22.89
C ALA A 35 -13.69 -3.30 -22.02
N TRP A 36 -14.70 -4.15 -22.27
CA TRP A 36 -15.94 -4.16 -21.49
C TRP A 36 -15.73 -4.69 -20.07
N THR A 37 -14.91 -5.72 -19.86
CA THR A 37 -14.58 -6.19 -18.50
C THR A 37 -13.76 -5.15 -17.75
N PHE A 38 -12.77 -4.51 -18.39
CA PHE A 38 -12.01 -3.42 -17.77
C PHE A 38 -12.90 -2.22 -17.42
N LEU A 39 -13.84 -1.83 -18.28
CA LEU A 39 -14.80 -0.77 -17.98
C LEU A 39 -15.66 -1.13 -16.77
N ASN A 40 -16.19 -2.35 -16.70
CA ASN A 40 -17.01 -2.80 -15.58
C ASN A 40 -16.19 -2.90 -14.27
N VAL A 41 -14.95 -3.39 -14.34
CA VAL A 41 -14.03 -3.43 -13.18
C VAL A 41 -13.63 -2.02 -12.77
N TRP A 42 -13.39 -1.11 -13.71
CA TRP A 42 -13.09 0.30 -13.43
C TRP A 42 -14.29 1.01 -12.79
N LEU A 43 -15.50 0.86 -13.35
CA LEU A 43 -16.73 1.40 -12.77
C LEU A 43 -17.01 0.80 -11.39
N PHE A 44 -16.81 -0.52 -11.22
CA PHE A 44 -16.98 -1.20 -9.95
C PHE A 44 -15.96 -0.69 -8.91
N THR A 45 -14.67 -0.62 -9.26
CA THR A 45 -13.64 -0.12 -8.36
C THR A 45 -13.79 1.37 -8.10
N ALA A 46 -14.22 2.19 -9.06
CA ALA A 46 -14.50 3.61 -8.88
C ALA A 46 -15.72 3.83 -7.98
N ALA A 47 -16.83 3.11 -8.21
CA ALA A 47 -18.00 3.14 -7.35
C ALA A 47 -17.68 2.61 -5.95
N HIS A 48 -16.86 1.57 -5.83
CA HIS A 48 -16.42 1.02 -4.56
C HIS A 48 -15.48 1.98 -3.81
N ARG A 49 -14.54 2.65 -4.51
CA ARG A 49 -13.71 3.73 -3.96
C ARG A 49 -14.59 4.89 -3.48
N ARG A 50 -15.56 5.35 -4.28
CA ARG A 50 -16.51 6.41 -3.90
C ARG A 50 -17.32 6.03 -2.66
N ARG A 51 -17.82 4.80 -2.58
CA ARG A 51 -18.55 4.30 -1.39
C ARG A 51 -17.66 4.28 -0.15
N ARG A 52 -16.39 3.88 -0.28
CA ARG A 52 -15.43 3.92 0.84
C ARG A 52 -15.20 5.35 1.32
N HIS A 53 -15.02 6.29 0.40
CA HIS A 53 -14.82 7.70 0.74
C HIS A 53 -16.07 8.31 1.38
N ALA A 54 -17.28 8.04 0.84
CA ALA A 54 -18.53 8.52 1.42
C ALA A 54 -18.79 7.94 2.83
N ARG A 55 -18.49 6.65 3.04
CA ARG A 55 -18.56 6.03 4.38
C ARG A 55 -17.55 6.63 5.34
N PHE A 56 -16.32 6.88 4.88
CA PHE A 56 -15.29 7.52 5.69
C PHE A 56 -15.70 8.93 6.10
N LEU A 57 -16.22 9.74 5.17
CA LEU A 57 -16.71 11.08 5.48
C LEU A 57 -17.91 11.06 6.44
N ALA A 58 -18.86 10.15 6.26
CA ALA A 58 -19.98 9.97 7.19
C ALA A 58 -19.49 9.55 8.60
N MET A 59 -18.45 8.71 8.66
CA MET A 59 -17.80 8.34 9.93
C MET A 59 -17.12 9.56 10.57
N CYS A 60 -16.35 10.35 9.82
CA CYS A 60 -15.72 11.56 10.31
C CYS A 60 -16.73 12.60 10.81
N GLN A 61 -17.87 12.75 10.11
CA GLN A 61 -18.97 13.60 10.54
C GLN A 61 -19.56 13.12 11.87
N SER A 62 -19.83 11.82 11.99
CA SER A 62 -20.31 11.26 13.27
C SER A 62 -19.31 11.46 14.41
N MET A 63 -17.99 11.43 14.13
CA MET A 63 -16.95 11.70 15.12
C MET A 63 -16.84 13.18 15.50
N HIS A 64 -17.22 14.09 14.62
CA HIS A 64 -17.24 15.53 14.89
C HIS A 64 -18.41 15.93 15.80
N ASP A 65 -19.53 15.21 15.70
CA ASP A 65 -20.73 15.43 16.51
C ASP A 65 -20.66 14.76 17.90
N LEU A 66 -19.56 14.05 18.22
CA LEU A 66 -19.37 13.45 19.54
C LEU A 66 -19.08 14.52 20.60
N ASP A 67 -19.75 14.40 21.75
CA ASP A 67 -19.55 15.29 22.89
C ASP A 67 -18.11 15.20 23.44
N GLU A 68 -17.58 16.32 23.92
CA GLU A 68 -16.18 16.47 24.37
C GLU A 68 -15.83 15.47 25.48
N HIS A 69 -16.79 15.19 26.37
CA HIS A 69 -16.64 14.18 27.41
C HIS A 69 -16.50 12.76 26.85
N THR A 70 -17.28 12.41 25.82
CA THR A 70 -17.19 11.09 25.18
C THR A 70 -15.91 10.95 24.38
N LEU A 71 -15.48 12.02 23.69
CA LEU A 71 -14.24 12.06 22.95
C LEU A 71 -13.02 11.90 23.87
N SER A 72 -13.01 12.58 25.03
CA SER A 72 -11.90 12.46 25.99
C SER A 72 -11.76 11.06 26.58
N VAL A 73 -12.87 10.33 26.80
CA VAL A 73 -12.85 8.93 27.24
C VAL A 73 -12.30 8.03 26.12
N LEU A 74 -12.79 8.19 24.89
CA LEU A 74 -12.34 7.40 23.74
C LEU A 74 -10.85 7.63 23.43
N LEU A 75 -10.42 8.89 23.41
CA LEU A 75 -9.02 9.25 23.26
C LEU A 75 -8.22 8.77 24.46
N GLY A 76 -8.77 8.81 25.68
CA GLY A 76 -8.15 8.32 26.91
C GLY A 76 -7.75 6.85 26.88
N HIS A 77 -8.46 6.00 26.13
CA HIS A 77 -8.13 4.58 25.95
C HIS A 77 -7.09 4.32 24.84
N LEU A 78 -6.73 5.33 24.05
CA LEU A 78 -5.82 5.17 22.94
C LEU A 78 -4.37 5.02 23.43
N PRO A 79 -3.55 4.16 22.80
CA PRO A 79 -2.15 4.03 23.17
C PRO A 79 -1.38 5.34 22.97
N MET A 80 -0.34 5.55 23.77
CA MET A 80 0.39 6.82 23.87
C MET A 80 1.00 7.28 22.54
N TRP A 81 1.39 6.35 21.66
CA TRP A 81 1.90 6.66 20.32
C TRP A 81 0.90 7.32 19.37
N ILE A 82 -0.42 7.22 19.65
CA ILE A 82 -1.45 7.94 18.88
C ILE A 82 -1.76 9.31 19.52
N LYS A 83 -1.54 9.46 20.83
CA LYS A 83 -1.86 10.67 21.58
C LYS A 83 -0.79 11.74 21.43
N ASP A 84 0.48 11.33 21.56
CA ASP A 84 1.61 12.24 21.60
C ASP A 84 2.55 11.92 20.43
N GLY A 85 2.64 12.84 19.48
CA GLY A 85 3.57 12.74 18.34
C GLY A 85 5.05 12.70 18.77
N ASP A 86 5.37 13.19 19.98
CA ASP A 86 6.70 13.06 20.56
C ASP A 86 7.06 11.62 20.95
N TYR A 87 6.07 10.75 21.14
CA TYR A 87 6.26 9.31 21.28
C TYR A 87 6.65 8.65 19.94
N GLU A 88 6.37 9.31 18.81
CA GLU A 88 6.95 8.99 17.51
C GLU A 88 8.34 9.60 17.31
N SER A 89 8.95 10.26 18.32
CA SER A 89 10.36 10.62 18.21
C SER A 89 11.16 9.32 18.05
N VAL A 90 11.59 9.05 16.82
CA VAL A 90 12.25 7.80 16.44
C VAL A 90 13.69 7.76 16.94
N ARG A 91 13.92 8.21 18.18
CA ARG A 91 15.21 8.18 18.88
C ARG A 91 15.74 6.75 18.90
N TRP A 92 14.86 5.77 19.12
CA TRP A 92 15.20 4.35 19.05
C TRP A 92 15.72 3.93 17.66
N LEU A 93 15.22 4.52 16.57
CA LEU A 93 15.70 4.22 15.22
C LEU A 93 17.05 4.90 14.99
N ASN A 94 17.25 6.13 15.47
CA ASN A 94 18.56 6.76 15.42
C ASN A 94 19.61 5.92 16.18
N ASP A 95 19.25 5.36 17.34
CA ASP A 95 20.12 4.47 18.10
C ASP A 95 20.33 3.11 17.42
N GLY A 96 19.28 2.58 16.78
CA GLY A 96 19.35 1.38 15.95
C GLY A 96 20.27 1.57 14.73
N ILE A 97 20.12 2.68 14.01
CA ILE A 97 20.95 3.06 12.85
C ILE A 97 22.39 3.23 13.29
N ARG A 98 22.66 3.92 14.41
CA ARG A 98 24.02 4.04 14.96
C ARG A 98 24.65 2.69 15.25
N THR A 99 23.89 1.77 15.84
CA THR A 99 24.37 0.42 16.14
C THR A 99 24.61 -0.41 14.88
N MET A 100 23.77 -0.25 13.86
CA MET A 100 23.88 -0.96 12.58
C MET A 100 24.94 -0.37 11.65
N TRP A 101 25.26 0.92 11.79
CA TRP A 101 26.12 1.69 10.89
C TRP A 101 27.44 0.99 10.52
N PRO A 102 28.20 0.36 11.45
CA PRO A 102 29.44 -0.33 11.09
C PRO A 102 29.23 -1.49 10.10
N HIS A 103 28.10 -2.20 10.22
CA HIS A 103 27.75 -3.31 9.35
C HIS A 103 27.30 -2.81 7.97
N ILE A 104 26.48 -1.75 7.94
CA ILE A 104 26.06 -1.09 6.70
C ILE A 104 27.27 -0.55 5.96
N ASN A 105 28.16 0.17 6.64
CA ASN A 105 29.39 0.69 6.09
C ASN A 105 30.23 -0.43 5.45
N LYS A 106 30.47 -1.54 6.17
CA LYS A 106 31.21 -2.68 5.63
C LYS A 106 30.56 -3.29 4.39
N MET A 107 29.24 -3.46 4.41
CA MET A 107 28.49 -4.03 3.27
C MET A 107 28.53 -3.13 2.05
N VAL A 108 28.27 -1.83 2.21
CA VAL A 108 28.28 -0.87 1.12
C VAL A 108 29.69 -0.68 0.57
N CYS A 109 30.72 -0.63 1.42
CA CYS A 109 32.11 -0.56 0.96
C CYS A 109 32.48 -1.79 0.12
N SER A 110 32.07 -2.99 0.54
CA SER A 110 32.30 -4.23 -0.23
C SER A 110 31.58 -4.19 -1.58
N LEU A 111 30.31 -3.76 -1.59
CA LEU A 111 29.52 -3.64 -2.80
C LEU A 111 30.14 -2.63 -3.79
N LEU A 112 30.57 -1.46 -3.30
CA LEU A 112 31.22 -0.45 -4.11
C LEU A 112 32.54 -0.96 -4.71
N LYS A 113 33.37 -1.67 -3.94
CA LYS A 113 34.59 -2.30 -4.51
C LYS A 113 34.24 -3.29 -5.61
N ASN A 114 33.28 -4.18 -5.37
CA ASN A 114 32.91 -5.22 -6.34
C ASN A 114 32.26 -4.67 -7.61
N GLN A 115 31.56 -3.53 -7.52
CA GLN A 115 30.83 -2.95 -8.67
C GLN A 115 31.63 -1.85 -9.37
N LEU A 116 32.30 -0.96 -8.64
CA LEU A 116 33.00 0.18 -9.24
C LEU A 116 34.41 -0.15 -9.72
N GLU A 117 35.16 -1.04 -9.05
CA GLU A 117 36.49 -1.42 -9.54
C GLU A 117 36.48 -1.98 -10.96
N PRO A 118 35.58 -2.91 -11.35
CA PRO A 118 35.56 -3.38 -12.75
C PRO A 118 35.15 -2.27 -13.73
N LEU A 119 34.19 -1.41 -13.37
CA LEU A 119 33.75 -0.30 -14.23
C LEU A 119 34.86 0.72 -14.46
N ILE A 120 35.63 1.06 -13.43
CA ILE A 120 36.75 2.00 -13.54
C ILE A 120 37.89 1.40 -14.37
N ASN A 121 38.14 0.10 -14.23
CA ASN A 121 39.20 -0.57 -14.99
C ASN A 121 38.87 -0.73 -16.48
N ASP A 122 37.59 -0.81 -16.85
CA ASP A 122 37.17 -0.90 -18.26
C ASP A 122 37.36 0.44 -19.00
N GLU A 123 37.16 1.57 -18.30
CA GLU A 123 37.26 2.92 -18.86
C GLU A 123 38.67 3.54 -18.73
N MET A 124 39.65 2.79 -18.20
CA MET A 124 41.01 3.29 -17.99
C MET A 124 41.85 3.19 -19.28
N PRO A 125 42.74 4.17 -19.54
CA PRO A 125 43.67 4.10 -20.66
C PRO A 125 44.71 2.98 -20.47
N ASP A 126 45.18 2.40 -21.58
CA ASP A 126 46.11 1.23 -21.62
C ASP A 126 47.40 1.37 -20.79
N ASN A 127 47.76 2.59 -20.40
CA ASN A 127 48.94 2.88 -19.57
C ASN A 127 48.72 2.61 -18.07
N VAL A 128 47.49 2.30 -17.64
CA VAL A 128 47.15 1.97 -16.25
C VAL A 128 46.61 0.54 -16.18
N SER A 129 47.31 -0.32 -15.46
CA SER A 129 47.02 -1.77 -15.47
C SER A 129 45.86 -2.19 -14.56
N LYS A 130 45.70 -1.56 -13.39
CA LYS A 130 44.59 -1.84 -12.47
C LYS A 130 44.46 -0.75 -11.42
N VAL A 131 43.24 -0.28 -11.22
CA VAL A 131 42.82 0.59 -10.13
C VAL A 131 41.94 -0.21 -9.16
N SER A 132 42.26 -0.11 -7.87
CA SER A 132 41.46 -0.67 -6.79
C SER A 132 41.40 0.31 -5.62
N PHE A 133 40.37 0.18 -4.79
CA PHE A 133 40.24 1.03 -3.62
C PHE A 133 41.07 0.46 -2.46
N TYR A 134 42.09 1.20 -2.03
CA TYR A 134 42.89 0.84 -0.86
C TYR A 134 42.03 0.89 0.41
N THR A 135 41.49 2.07 0.75
CA THR A 135 40.58 2.27 1.88
C THR A 135 39.31 2.95 1.39
N LEU A 136 38.15 2.39 1.76
CA LEU A 136 36.84 2.95 1.46
C LEU A 136 36.03 2.94 2.75
N ASN A 137 35.57 4.12 3.18
CA ASN A 137 34.79 4.31 4.38
C ASN A 137 33.78 5.43 4.12
N LEU A 138 32.51 5.21 4.47
CA LEU A 138 31.44 6.20 4.33
C LEU A 138 31.42 7.23 5.49
N GLY A 139 32.34 7.08 6.45
CA GLY A 139 32.43 7.91 7.64
C GLY A 139 31.83 7.23 8.87
N SER A 140 32.04 7.84 10.04
CA SER A 140 31.37 7.48 11.29
C SER A 140 30.27 8.50 11.59
N MET A 141 29.20 8.02 12.24
CA MET A 141 28.13 8.84 12.81
C MET A 141 28.53 9.45 14.15
#